data_AF-A0AAV2WMM6-F1
#
_entry.id   AF-A0AAV2WMM6-F1
#
_cell.length_a   1.000
_cell.length_b   1.000
_cell.length_c   1.000
_cell.angle_alpha   90.00
_cell.angle_beta   90.00
_cell.angle_gamma   90.00
#
_symmetry.space_group_name_H-M   'P 1'
#
loop_
_entity.id
_entity.type
_entity.pdbx_description
1 polymer ?
#
loop_
_entity_poly.entity_id
_entity_poly.type
_entity_poly.pdbx_seq_one_letter_code
_entity_poly.pdbx_strand_id
1 'polypeptide(L)'
;MGTENTDATGAAGATSANDLGGSDDLLSPMEATDPDELGAEEDEVPDPPQTWSAADKFGMSAEEQRAGETLDDRLAAEEPDISEN
;
A
#
# COMPACT_ATOMS: atom_id res chain seq x y z
N MET A 1 -12.99 45.91 -18.75
CA MET A 1 -14.14 45.09 -18.36
C MET A 1 -14.11 43.82 -19.17
N GLY A 2 -13.59 42.75 -18.56
CA GLY A 2 -13.65 41.38 -19.07
C GLY A 2 -13.67 40.53 -17.83
N THR A 3 -14.83 39.96 -17.53
CA THR A 3 -15.15 39.29 -16.26
C THR A 3 -14.38 37.98 -16.15
N GLU A 4 -13.87 37.74 -14.95
CA GLU A 4 -13.26 36.50 -14.48
C GLU A 4 -14.12 35.25 -14.74
N ASN A 5 -13.43 34.16 -15.08
CA ASN A 5 -14.00 32.85 -15.39
C ASN A 5 -14.36 32.13 -14.08
N THR A 6 -15.65 32.10 -13.76
CA THR A 6 -16.22 31.38 -12.62
C THR A 6 -16.30 29.87 -12.89
N ASP A 7 -15.84 29.11 -11.89
CA ASP A 7 -16.24 27.76 -11.49
C ASP A 7 -16.61 26.74 -12.58
N ALA A 8 -15.71 25.78 -12.78
CA ALA A 8 -16.10 24.45 -13.22
C ALA A 8 -15.57 23.46 -12.17
N THR A 9 -16.39 23.25 -11.14
CA THR A 9 -16.32 22.12 -10.20
C THR A 9 -15.94 20.84 -10.95
N GLY A 10 -14.69 20.39 -10.73
CA GLY A 10 -14.11 19.20 -11.34
C GLY A 10 -13.68 18.21 -10.27
N ALA A 11 -14.19 16.98 -10.41
CA ALA A 11 -13.99 15.82 -9.56
C ALA A 11 -14.89 15.77 -8.31
N ALA A 12 -16.05 15.13 -8.46
CA ALA A 12 -16.67 14.39 -7.38
C ALA A 12 -15.67 13.31 -6.90
N GLY A 13 -14.78 13.67 -5.98
CA GLY A 13 -14.10 12.71 -5.13
C GLY A 13 -15.17 11.97 -4.36
N ALA A 14 -15.30 10.68 -4.62
CA ALA A 14 -16.17 9.83 -3.81
C ALA A 14 -15.72 10.01 -2.36
N THR A 15 -16.59 10.54 -1.51
CA THR A 15 -16.38 10.55 -0.07
C THR A 15 -16.34 9.09 0.35
N SER A 16 -15.17 8.46 0.28
CA SER A 16 -15.01 7.10 0.76
C SER A 16 -15.22 7.11 2.27
N ALA A 17 -15.46 5.95 2.89
CA ALA A 17 -15.50 5.88 4.36
C ALA A 17 -14.24 6.47 5.03
N ASN A 18 -13.15 6.63 4.28
CA ASN A 18 -11.89 7.23 4.71
C ASN A 18 -11.83 8.77 4.51
N ASP A 19 -12.75 9.37 3.75
CA ASP A 19 -12.73 10.81 3.38
C ASP A 19 -13.62 11.68 4.30
N LEU A 20 -14.43 11.03 5.14
CA LEU A 20 -15.40 11.71 5.99
C LEU A 20 -14.79 12.43 7.20
N GLY A 21 -13.46 12.34 7.37
CA GLY A 21 -12.80 12.63 8.64
C GLY A 21 -13.32 11.69 9.72
N GLY A 22 -12.47 11.19 10.61
CA GLY A 22 -13.02 10.73 11.88
C GLY A 22 -13.73 11.89 12.59
N SER A 23 -14.32 11.66 13.76
CA SER A 23 -14.71 12.77 14.64
C SER A 23 -13.58 13.81 14.73
N ASP A 24 -13.88 15.07 15.05
CA ASP A 24 -12.90 16.20 15.11
C ASP A 24 -11.58 15.91 15.87
N ASP A 25 -11.53 14.80 16.61
CA ASP A 25 -10.46 14.25 17.45
C ASP A 25 -9.89 12.89 16.96
N LEU A 26 -10.38 12.30 15.87
CA LEU A 26 -9.95 11.00 15.35
C LEU A 26 -9.50 11.14 13.89
N LEU A 27 -8.26 10.75 13.63
CA LEU A 27 -7.69 10.63 12.29
C LEU A 27 -8.43 9.57 11.46
N SER A 28 -8.35 9.70 10.13
CA SER A 28 -8.86 8.67 9.23
C SER A 28 -8.11 7.35 9.45
N PRO A 29 -8.71 6.17 9.21
CA PRO A 29 -8.06 4.88 9.48
C PRO A 29 -6.72 4.66 8.78
N MET A 30 -6.45 5.37 7.67
CA MET A 30 -5.16 5.33 6.95
C MET A 30 -4.16 6.41 7.39
N GLU A 31 -4.59 7.43 8.13
CA GLU A 31 -3.73 8.48 8.71
C GLU A 31 -3.31 8.13 10.15
N ALA A 32 -4.01 7.21 10.81
CA ALA A 32 -3.70 6.73 12.15
C ALA A 32 -2.45 5.81 12.24
N THR A 33 -1.64 5.73 11.18
CA THR A 33 -0.37 4.96 11.17
C THR A 33 0.86 5.87 11.18
N ASP A 34 0.69 7.18 11.30
CA ASP A 34 1.83 8.09 11.39
C ASP A 34 2.60 7.88 12.70
N PRO A 35 3.95 7.97 12.68
CA PRO A 35 4.79 7.56 13.81
C PRO A 35 4.49 8.26 15.14
N ASP A 36 4.07 9.52 15.10
CA ASP A 36 3.71 10.34 16.25
C ASP A 36 2.41 9.87 16.93
N GLU A 37 1.47 9.32 16.17
CA GLU A 37 0.21 8.77 16.69
C GLU A 37 0.39 7.35 17.26
N LEU A 38 1.35 6.58 16.73
CA LEU A 38 1.67 5.23 17.22
C LEU A 38 2.44 5.23 18.55
N GLY A 39 2.78 6.41 19.09
CA GLY A 39 3.58 6.55 20.31
C GLY A 39 4.99 5.97 20.16
N ALA A 40 5.46 5.81 18.92
CA ALA A 40 6.85 5.50 18.64
C ALA A 40 7.66 6.78 18.84
N GLU A 41 8.70 6.73 19.67
CA GLU A 41 9.68 7.81 19.69
C GLU A 41 10.30 7.94 18.29
N GLU A 42 10.56 9.16 17.86
CA GLU A 42 10.94 9.54 16.49
C GLU A 42 12.17 8.82 15.90
N ASP A 43 12.88 8.02 16.71
CA ASP A 43 14.05 7.24 16.33
C ASP A 43 13.92 5.72 16.66
N GLU A 44 12.79 5.26 17.22
CA GLU A 44 12.57 3.84 17.54
C GLU A 44 11.63 3.21 16.51
N VAL A 45 12.20 2.32 15.69
CA VAL A 45 11.42 1.46 14.80
C VAL A 45 10.63 0.49 15.66
N PRO A 46 9.28 0.42 15.55
CA PRO A 46 8.49 -0.53 16.31
C PRO A 46 8.97 -1.96 16.07
N ASP A 47 9.18 -2.72 17.15
CA ASP A 47 9.54 -4.12 17.03
C ASP A 47 8.47 -4.89 16.25
N PRO A 48 8.84 -5.71 15.26
CA PRO A 48 7.88 -6.52 14.54
C PRO A 48 7.24 -7.55 15.50
N PRO A 49 5.99 -7.96 15.25
CA PRO A 49 5.31 -8.92 16.12
C PRO A 49 6.06 -10.25 16.17
N GLN A 50 5.95 -10.98 17.28
CA GLN A 50 6.76 -12.19 17.54
C GLN A 50 6.48 -13.33 16.55
N THR A 51 5.35 -13.27 15.84
CA THR A 51 4.96 -14.21 14.78
C THR A 51 5.39 -13.75 13.39
N TRP A 52 5.94 -12.55 13.24
CA TRP A 52 6.50 -12.10 11.98
C TRP A 52 7.82 -12.81 11.73
N SER A 53 7.89 -13.48 10.59
CA SER A 53 9.13 -14.01 10.06
C SER A 53 9.49 -13.19 8.84
N ALA A 54 10.69 -12.63 8.84
CA ALA A 54 11.27 -12.07 7.62
C ALA A 54 11.28 -13.14 6.52
N ALA A 55 11.08 -12.70 5.27
CA ALA A 55 11.16 -13.59 4.12
C ALA A 55 12.63 -13.92 3.84
N ASP A 56 13.12 -15.01 4.42
CA ASP A 56 14.45 -15.58 4.12
C ASP A 56 14.32 -16.62 3.00
N LYS A 57 14.16 -16.14 1.77
CA LYS A 57 13.97 -16.99 0.58
C LYS A 57 14.95 -16.57 -0.52
N PHE A 58 15.40 -17.54 -1.31
CA PHE A 58 16.20 -17.27 -2.49
C PHE A 58 15.43 -16.41 -3.50
N GLY A 59 16.11 -15.43 -4.11
CA GLY A 59 15.51 -14.49 -5.06
C GLY A 59 15.02 -13.19 -4.44
N MET A 60 15.42 -12.89 -3.20
CA MET A 60 15.14 -11.61 -2.54
C MET A 60 16.22 -10.56 -2.80
N SER A 61 17.42 -10.96 -3.22
CA SER A 61 18.46 -10.05 -3.70
C SER A 61 18.53 -9.97 -5.23
N ALA A 62 19.03 -8.85 -5.76
CA ALA A 62 19.22 -8.66 -7.20
C ALA A 62 20.19 -9.68 -7.83
N GLU A 63 21.12 -10.23 -7.05
CA GLU A 63 22.06 -11.24 -7.52
C GLU A 63 21.38 -12.61 -7.63
N GLU A 64 20.63 -13.01 -6.61
CA GLU A 64 19.86 -14.26 -6.62
C GLU A 64 18.76 -14.25 -7.66
N GLN A 65 18.10 -13.11 -7.91
CA GLN A 65 17.11 -12.99 -8.99
C GLN A 65 17.72 -13.25 -10.37
N ARG A 66 18.98 -12.86 -10.60
CA ARG A 66 19.69 -13.17 -11.86
C ARG A 66 20.19 -14.60 -11.94
N ALA A 67 20.50 -15.21 -10.80
CA ALA A 67 20.96 -16.60 -10.72
C ALA A 67 19.80 -17.61 -10.70
N GLY A 68 18.59 -17.17 -10.35
CA GLY A 68 17.38 -17.97 -10.32
C GLY A 68 16.81 -18.27 -11.71
N GLU A 69 15.81 -19.15 -11.74
CA GLU A 69 15.03 -19.43 -12.96
C GLU A 69 14.38 -18.17 -13.52
N THR A 70 14.26 -18.12 -14.85
CA THR A 70 13.63 -16.99 -15.52
C THR A 70 12.14 -16.91 -15.16
N LEU A 71 11.58 -15.70 -15.21
CA LEU A 71 10.16 -15.50 -14.96
C LEU A 71 9.29 -16.31 -15.93
N ASP A 72 9.70 -16.39 -17.20
CA ASP A 72 8.99 -17.13 -18.24
C ASP A 72 8.96 -18.63 -17.94
N ASP A 73 10.06 -19.22 -17.49
CA ASP A 73 10.11 -20.65 -17.13
C ASP A 73 9.18 -20.96 -15.96
N ARG A 74 9.20 -20.11 -14.92
CA ARG A 74 8.31 -20.25 -13.76
C ARG A 74 6.84 -20.13 -14.14
N LEU A 75 6.51 -19.19 -15.02
CA LEU A 75 5.14 -18.98 -15.49
C LEU A 75 4.66 -20.14 -16.37
N ALA A 76 5.55 -20.73 -17.18
CA ALA A 76 5.23 -21.90 -18.00
C ALA A 76 4.98 -23.17 -17.18
N ALA A 77 5.51 -23.23 -15.95
CA ALA A 77 5.28 -24.35 -15.02
C ALA A 77 3.94 -24.26 -14.28
N GLU A 78 3.29 -23.09 -14.26
CA GLU A 78 2.02 -22.88 -13.58
C GLU A 78 0.84 -23.41 -14.41
N GLU A 79 -0.06 -24.17 -13.79
CA GLU A 79 -1.33 -24.55 -14.40
C GLU A 79 -2.36 -23.43 -14.14
N PRO A 80 -2.90 -22.78 -15.19
CA PRO A 80 -3.90 -21.75 -15.00
C PRO A 80 -5.19 -22.35 -14.42
N ASP A 81 -5.65 -21.84 -13.28
CA ASP A 81 -6.94 -22.20 -12.68
C ASP A 81 -8.09 -21.54 -13.45
N ILE A 82 -8.43 -22.13 -14.59
CA ILE A 82 -9.58 -21.75 -15.41
C ILE A 82 -10.77 -22.64 -15.05
N SER A 83 -11.71 -22.10 -14.28
CA SER A 83 -13.03 -22.71 -14.12
C SER A 83 -13.75 -22.66 -15.47
N GLU A 84 -14.18 -23.80 -16.00
CA GLU A 84 -15.05 -23.83 -17.18
C GLU A 84 -16.38 -23.14 -16.82
N ASN A 85 -16.68 -22.04 -17.51
CA ASN A 85 -17.90 -21.25 -17.36
C ASN A 85 -18.92 -21.61 -18.44
#